data_AF-A0A5A5TCL0-F1
#
_entry.id   AF-A0A5A5TCL0-F1
#
_cell.length_a   1.000
_cell.length_b   1.000
_cell.length_c   1.000
_cell.angle_alpha   90.00
_cell.angle_beta   90.00
_cell.angle_gamma   90.00
#
_symmetry.space_group_name_H-M   'P 1'
#
loop_
_entity.id
_entity.type
_entity.pdbx_description
1 polymer ?
#
loop_
_entity_poly.entity_id
_entity_poly.type
_entity_poly.pdbx_seq_one_letter_code
_entity_poly.pdbx_strand_id
1 'polypeptide(L)'
;MGKSINLKFGRPFVWLFALIALGIFCLQLWYTRKATPSLEKTIPGEEALPPVVNIPETDAVVNVVDVGLPAEEPVERLVEEEVEPAVVEPESLEQATEESLVAPEAYCVKCRIKRGMQNPKQIVTKNGRNAMEGVCPVCNTRLFRFVAAK
;
A
#
# COMPACT_ATOMS: atom_id res chain seq x y z
N MET A 1 -71.24 -10.78 -34.07
CA MET A 1 -70.28 -10.94 -35.18
C MET A 1 -68.86 -10.87 -34.62
N GLY A 2 -68.25 -12.01 -34.26
CA GLY A 2 -66.86 -12.07 -33.80
C GLY A 2 -66.08 -13.02 -34.72
N LYS A 3 -65.14 -12.49 -35.50
CA LYS A 3 -64.28 -13.29 -36.37
C LYS A 3 -63.10 -13.79 -35.53
N SER A 4 -63.08 -15.07 -35.23
CA SER A 4 -61.97 -15.75 -34.58
C SER A 4 -60.75 -15.76 -35.50
N ILE A 5 -59.71 -15.03 -35.13
CA ILE A 5 -58.47 -14.92 -35.89
C ILE A 5 -57.59 -16.11 -35.50
N ASN A 6 -57.68 -17.20 -36.26
CA ASN A 6 -56.78 -18.35 -36.10
C ASN A 6 -55.41 -18.00 -36.72
N LEU A 7 -54.50 -17.44 -35.91
CA LEU A 7 -53.09 -17.35 -36.30
C LEU A 7 -52.45 -18.74 -36.21
N LYS A 8 -52.30 -19.40 -37.35
CA LYS A 8 -51.38 -20.53 -37.54
C LYS A 8 -49.96 -20.03 -37.29
N PHE A 9 -49.49 -20.15 -36.05
CA PHE A 9 -48.08 -19.98 -35.68
C PHE A 9 -47.27 -21.08 -36.38
N GLY A 10 -46.78 -20.76 -37.58
CA GLY A 10 -45.91 -21.63 -38.33
C GLY A 10 -44.62 -21.92 -37.56
N ARG A 11 -44.18 -23.18 -37.69
CA ARG A 11 -42.93 -23.76 -37.21
C ARG A 11 -41.66 -22.87 -37.30
N PRO A 12 -41.49 -21.89 -38.23
CA PRO A 12 -40.34 -20.97 -38.19
C PRO A 12 -40.22 -20.10 -36.93
N PHE A 13 -41.33 -19.69 -36.31
CA PHE A 13 -41.25 -18.82 -35.13
C PHE A 13 -40.71 -19.55 -33.90
N VAL A 14 -41.02 -20.84 -33.77
CA VAL A 14 -40.53 -21.67 -32.66
C VAL A 14 -39.00 -21.84 -32.72
N TRP A 15 -38.43 -21.94 -33.93
CA TRP A 15 -36.98 -22.01 -34.12
C TRP A 15 -36.27 -20.68 -33.82
N LEU A 16 -36.88 -19.54 -34.19
CA LEU A 16 -36.33 -18.23 -33.87
C LEU A 16 -36.26 -17.99 -32.35
N PHE A 17 -37.34 -18.32 -31.63
CA PHE A 17 -37.36 -18.22 -30.17
C PHE A 17 -36.38 -19.17 -29.49
N ALA A 18 -36.20 -20.38 -30.03
CA ALA A 18 -35.21 -21.34 -29.50
C ALA A 18 -33.76 -20.83 -29.64
N LEU A 19 -33.41 -20.20 -30.77
CA LEU A 19 -32.08 -19.62 -30.99
C LEU A 19 -31.81 -18.40 -30.08
N ILE A 20 -32.82 -17.54 -29.91
CA ILE A 20 -32.71 -16.39 -28.99
C ILE A 20 -32.55 -16.87 -27.54
N ALA A 21 -33.31 -17.88 -27.12
CA ALA A 21 -33.20 -18.46 -25.78
C ALA A 21 -31.82 -19.11 -25.54
N LEU A 22 -31.27 -19.83 -26.53
CA LEU A 22 -29.92 -20.40 -26.47
C LEU A 22 -28.84 -19.32 -26.36
N GLY A 23 -28.98 -18.22 -27.12
CA GLY A 23 -28.04 -17.09 -27.06
C GLY A 23 -28.03 -16.40 -25.69
N ILE A 24 -29.22 -16.13 -25.13
CA ILE A 24 -29.36 -15.53 -23.80
C ILE A 24 -28.79 -16.47 -22.73
N PHE A 25 -29.04 -17.77 -22.82
CA PHE A 25 -28.51 -18.75 -21.87
C PHE A 25 -26.98 -18.83 -21.93
N CYS A 26 -26.38 -18.83 -23.13
CA CYS A 26 -24.92 -18.78 -23.28
C CYS A 26 -24.32 -17.48 -22.71
N LEU A 27 -24.98 -16.33 -22.92
CA LEU A 27 -24.53 -15.05 -22.36
C LEU A 27 -24.62 -15.05 -20.83
N GLN A 28 -25.69 -15.60 -20.26
CA GLN A 28 -25.85 -15.76 -18.81
C GLN A 28 -24.82 -16.72 -18.21
N LEU A 29 -24.50 -17.83 -18.89
CA LEU A 29 -23.44 -18.76 -18.46
C LEU A 29 -22.04 -18.13 -18.53
N TRP A 30 -21.77 -17.32 -19.56
CA TRP A 30 -20.51 -16.58 -19.66
C TRP A 30 -20.39 -15.50 -18.57
N TYR A 31 -21.49 -14.78 -18.31
CA TYR A 31 -21.55 -13.75 -17.28
C TYR A 31 -21.37 -14.34 -15.88
N THR A 32 -22.05 -15.44 -15.57
CA THR A 32 -21.90 -16.14 -14.28
C THR A 32 -20.52 -16.78 -14.10
N ARG A 33 -19.88 -17.27 -15.17
CA ARG A 33 -18.47 -17.71 -15.10
C ARG A 33 -17.46 -16.59 -14.87
N LYS A 34 -17.75 -15.36 -15.33
CA LYS A 34 -16.88 -14.19 -15.10
C LYS A 34 -17.13 -13.48 -13.77
N ALA A 35 -18.23 -13.76 -13.10
CA ALA A 35 -18.50 -13.22 -11.77
C ALA A 35 -17.59 -13.90 -10.74
N THR A 36 -16.38 -13.37 -10.57
CA THR A 36 -15.56 -13.65 -9.40
C THR A 36 -16.38 -13.31 -8.15
N PRO A 37 -16.63 -14.25 -7.22
CA PRO A 37 -17.27 -13.96 -5.94
C PRO A 37 -16.26 -13.18 -5.08
N SER A 38 -16.13 -11.89 -5.34
CA SER A 38 -15.29 -10.97 -4.59
C SER A 38 -16.17 -10.08 -3.71
N LEU A 39 -16.98 -10.70 -2.84
CA LEU A 39 -17.76 -9.99 -1.84
C LEU A 39 -18.15 -10.87 -0.64
N GLU A 40 -17.26 -11.75 -0.18
CA GLU A 40 -17.34 -12.25 1.20
C GLU A 40 -16.15 -11.67 1.95
N LYS A 41 -16.34 -10.44 2.43
CA LYS A 41 -15.42 -9.77 3.33
C LYS A 41 -15.58 -10.42 4.70
N THR A 42 -15.04 -11.62 4.89
CA THR A 42 -14.68 -12.09 6.22
C THR A 42 -13.63 -11.12 6.74
N ILE A 43 -14.04 -10.28 7.68
CA ILE A 43 -13.16 -9.46 8.51
C ILE A 43 -12.32 -10.48 9.30
N PRO A 44 -11.00 -10.62 9.09
CA PRO A 44 -10.19 -11.34 10.05
C PRO A 44 -9.86 -10.38 11.20
N GLY A 45 -10.20 -10.79 12.43
CA GLY A 45 -9.58 -10.23 13.63
C GLY A 45 -10.39 -9.13 14.32
N GLU A 46 -11.61 -9.46 14.70
CA GLU A 46 -12.11 -9.07 16.02
C GLU A 46 -11.74 -10.21 16.97
N GLU A 47 -10.48 -10.31 17.37
CA GLU A 47 -10.06 -11.18 18.48
C GLU A 47 -8.65 -10.79 18.94
N ALA A 48 -8.54 -10.59 20.25
CA ALA A 48 -7.34 -10.24 21.02
C ALA A 48 -6.80 -8.82 20.81
N LEU A 49 -7.41 -7.87 21.54
CA LEU A 49 -6.60 -6.86 22.23
C LEU A 49 -5.40 -7.58 22.88
N PRO A 50 -4.15 -7.15 22.64
CA PRO A 50 -3.04 -7.66 23.44
C PRO A 50 -3.37 -7.36 24.92
N PRO A 51 -3.02 -8.26 25.86
CA PRO A 51 -3.10 -7.91 27.26
C PRO A 51 -2.31 -6.62 27.45
N VAL A 52 -2.97 -5.63 28.04
CA VAL A 52 -2.34 -4.41 28.53
C VAL A 52 -1.16 -4.87 29.37
N VAL A 53 0.05 -4.78 28.82
CA VAL A 53 1.25 -5.06 29.58
C VAL A 53 1.36 -3.88 30.53
N ASN A 54 1.05 -4.14 31.79
CA ASN A 54 1.29 -3.19 32.87
C ASN A 54 2.76 -2.76 32.76
N ILE A 55 2.96 -1.52 32.35
CA ILE A 55 4.22 -0.83 32.55
C ILE A 55 4.31 -0.67 34.07
N PRO A 56 5.27 -1.31 34.76
CA PRO A 56 5.52 -0.93 36.13
C PRO A 56 5.95 0.53 36.10
N GLU A 57 5.21 1.38 36.81
CA GLU A 57 5.68 2.66 37.29
C GLU A 57 6.92 2.38 38.15
N THR A 58 8.07 2.23 37.51
CA THR A 58 9.34 2.34 38.20
C THR A 58 9.71 3.80 38.15
N ASP A 59 9.45 4.45 39.27
CA ASP A 59 10.10 5.66 39.74
C ASP A 59 11.62 5.49 39.71
N ALA A 60 12.19 5.50 38.51
CA ALA A 60 13.59 5.80 38.30
C ALA A 60 13.64 7.30 38.04
N VAL A 61 13.62 8.05 39.14
CA VAL A 61 14.28 9.34 39.28
C VAL A 61 15.66 9.21 38.65
N VAL A 62 15.78 9.58 37.37
CA VAL A 62 17.08 9.86 36.78
C VAL A 62 17.47 11.18 37.42
N ASN A 63 18.31 11.08 38.44
CA ASN A 63 19.02 12.20 39.03
C ASN A 63 19.67 12.99 37.88
N VAL A 64 19.06 14.14 37.57
CA VAL A 64 19.72 15.20 36.83
C VAL A 64 20.76 15.75 37.81
N VAL A 65 21.91 15.09 37.85
CA VAL A 65 23.09 15.68 38.48
C VAL A 65 23.47 16.88 37.63
N ASP A 66 23.27 18.05 38.21
CA ASP A 66 23.85 19.33 37.81
C ASP A 66 25.28 19.14 37.29
N VAL A 67 25.44 19.13 35.96
CA VAL A 67 26.73 19.45 35.37
C VAL A 67 26.79 20.96 35.35
N GLY A 68 27.41 21.49 36.41
CA GLY A 68 27.68 22.90 36.57
C GLY A 68 28.32 23.48 35.31
N LEU A 69 27.76 24.60 34.85
CA LEU A 69 28.43 25.55 33.99
C LEU A 69 29.49 26.29 34.84
N PRO A 70 30.78 26.17 34.55
CA PRO A 70 31.69 27.27 34.78
C PRO A 70 31.62 28.19 33.57
N ALA A 71 31.16 29.41 33.86
CA ALA A 71 31.37 30.55 33.01
C ALA A 71 32.87 30.89 32.95
N GLU A 72 33.21 31.58 31.87
CA GLU A 72 34.26 32.60 31.72
C GLU A 72 35.47 32.21 30.86
N GLU A 73 35.69 33.11 29.90
CA GLU A 73 36.50 33.08 28.68
C GLU A 73 38.00 33.15 29.00
N PRO A 74 38.94 32.92 28.04
CA PRO A 74 39.18 33.90 26.98
C PRO A 74 39.49 33.29 25.60
N VAL A 75 38.89 33.89 24.58
CA VAL A 75 39.32 33.85 23.19
C VAL A 75 40.67 34.56 23.11
N GLU A 76 41.73 33.85 22.69
CA GLU A 76 42.77 34.46 21.84
C GLU A 76 43.77 33.45 21.28
N ARG A 77 44.05 33.65 19.99
CA ARG A 77 45.36 33.52 19.33
C ARG A 77 45.64 32.23 18.55
N LEU A 78 45.30 32.34 17.26
CA LEU A 78 46.17 32.10 16.10
C LEU A 78 47.06 30.85 16.16
N VAL A 79 46.66 29.81 15.42
CA VAL A 79 47.58 29.17 14.47
C VAL A 79 46.78 28.89 13.19
N GLU A 80 46.97 29.77 12.21
CA GLU A 80 46.86 29.41 10.80
C GLU A 80 47.93 28.35 10.54
N GLU A 81 47.51 27.13 10.27
CA GLU A 81 48.31 26.21 9.48
C GLU A 81 47.37 25.60 8.45
N GLU A 82 47.38 26.22 7.27
CA GLU A 82 46.90 25.63 6.04
C GLU A 82 47.70 24.35 5.79
N VAL A 83 47.15 23.22 6.21
CA VAL A 83 47.58 21.94 5.69
C VAL A 83 46.55 21.55 4.65
N GLU A 84 46.91 21.75 3.39
CA GLU A 84 46.39 20.96 2.30
C GLU A 84 47.02 19.57 2.38
N PRO A 85 46.25 18.51 2.62
CA PRO A 85 46.67 17.20 2.15
C PRO A 85 45.67 16.70 1.11
N ALA A 86 46.14 16.75 -0.13
CA ALA A 86 46.10 15.63 -1.06
C ALA A 86 44.87 14.71 -0.96
N VAL A 87 43.91 14.96 -1.86
CA VAL A 87 43.39 13.98 -2.82
C VAL A 87 43.55 12.52 -2.37
N VAL A 88 42.52 11.99 -1.73
CA VAL A 88 42.26 10.55 -1.78
C VAL A 88 41.02 10.39 -2.66
N GLU A 89 41.26 10.11 -3.94
CA GLU A 89 40.30 9.39 -4.76
C GLU A 89 40.12 7.99 -4.15
N PRO A 90 38.89 7.66 -3.75
CA PRO A 90 38.32 6.44 -4.27
C PRO A 90 37.10 6.79 -5.10
N GLU A 91 37.34 6.99 -6.39
CA GLU A 91 36.32 6.81 -7.40
C GLU A 91 35.65 5.43 -7.21
N SER A 92 34.31 5.39 -7.36
CA SER A 92 33.49 4.22 -7.73
C SER A 92 32.70 3.42 -6.67
N LEU A 93 32.29 4.01 -5.53
CA LEU A 93 31.11 3.48 -4.79
C LEU A 93 30.03 4.52 -4.48
N GLU A 94 30.16 5.75 -5.00
CA GLU A 94 29.24 6.85 -4.71
C GLU A 94 28.02 6.91 -5.65
N GLN A 95 27.76 5.85 -6.41
CA GLN A 95 26.56 5.72 -7.24
C GLN A 95 25.49 4.90 -6.52
N ALA A 96 25.02 5.39 -5.38
CA ALA A 96 23.83 4.85 -4.73
C ALA A 96 22.88 5.98 -4.33
N THR A 97 21.88 6.19 -5.18
CA THR A 97 20.52 6.63 -4.81
C THR A 97 20.26 8.12 -4.57
N GLU A 98 20.78 9.00 -5.41
CA GLU A 98 20.25 10.38 -5.53
C GLU A 98 19.37 10.59 -6.78
N GLU A 99 18.89 9.52 -7.41
CA GLU A 99 17.81 9.60 -8.39
C GLU A 99 16.47 9.80 -7.68
N SER A 100 16.15 11.06 -7.38
CA SER A 100 14.81 11.63 -7.47
C SER A 100 13.68 10.68 -7.01
N LEU A 101 13.72 10.31 -5.74
CA LEU A 101 12.76 9.41 -5.11
C LEU A 101 11.41 10.12 -4.90
N VAL A 102 10.60 10.20 -5.96
CA VAL A 102 9.17 10.45 -5.80
C VAL A 102 8.57 9.24 -5.11
N ALA A 103 8.53 9.28 -3.78
CA ALA A 103 8.02 8.18 -2.96
C ALA A 103 6.57 7.86 -3.39
N PRO A 104 6.28 6.63 -3.83
CA PRO A 104 4.94 6.28 -4.29
C PRO A 104 3.92 6.48 -3.15
N GLU A 105 2.84 7.18 -3.45
CA GLU A 105 1.79 7.47 -2.46
C GLU A 105 0.87 6.26 -2.22
N ALA A 106 0.60 5.95 -0.95
CA ALA A 106 -0.38 4.95 -0.54
C ALA A 106 -1.36 5.50 0.51
N TYR A 107 -2.52 4.87 0.60
CA TYR A 107 -3.52 5.17 1.62
C TYR A 107 -3.20 4.43 2.91
N CYS A 108 -3.05 5.16 4.01
CA CYS A 108 -2.86 4.57 5.33
C CYS A 108 -4.21 4.28 5.99
N VAL A 109 -4.49 3.02 6.33
CA VAL A 109 -5.75 2.62 6.97
C VAL A 109 -5.86 3.13 8.41
N LYS A 110 -4.73 3.27 9.13
CA LYS A 110 -4.71 3.81 10.49
C LYS A 110 -4.88 5.34 10.51
N CYS A 111 -4.18 6.06 9.64
CA CYS A 111 -4.25 7.52 9.57
C CYS A 111 -5.40 8.06 8.71
N ARG A 112 -6.03 7.21 7.88
CA ARG A 112 -7.10 7.54 6.92
C ARG A 112 -6.75 8.61 5.89
N ILE A 113 -5.47 8.78 5.59
CA ILE A 113 -4.93 9.82 4.69
C ILE A 113 -3.96 9.17 3.70
N LYS A 114 -3.84 9.73 2.49
CA LYS A 114 -2.83 9.35 1.49
C LYS A 114 -1.49 9.99 1.81
N ARG A 115 -0.41 9.21 1.85
CA ARG A 115 0.93 9.70 2.15
C ARG A 115 1.99 8.91 1.37
N GLY A 116 3.18 9.48 1.22
CA GLY A 116 4.35 8.79 0.68
C GLY A 116 4.74 7.58 1.55
N MET A 117 5.12 6.49 0.89
CA MET A 117 5.61 5.28 1.56
C MET A 117 7.11 5.41 1.89
N GLN A 118 7.51 5.04 3.10
CA GLN A 118 8.92 4.79 3.42
C GLN A 118 9.34 3.40 2.95
N ASN A 119 10.57 3.27 2.45
CA ASN A 119 11.15 2.02 1.95
C ASN A 119 10.23 1.26 0.98
N PRO A 120 9.81 1.88 -0.13
CA PRO A 120 8.91 1.25 -1.10
C PRO A 120 9.59 0.04 -1.75
N LYS A 121 8.95 -1.14 -1.65
CA LYS A 121 9.39 -2.40 -2.23
C LYS A 121 8.31 -2.95 -3.16
N GLN A 122 8.71 -3.34 -4.36
CA GLN A 122 7.82 -4.05 -5.27
C GLN A 122 7.67 -5.50 -4.83
N ILE A 123 6.43 -5.94 -4.64
CA ILE A 123 6.08 -7.31 -4.25
C ILE A 123 4.97 -7.87 -5.15
N VAL A 124 4.96 -9.19 -5.32
CA VAL A 124 3.82 -9.89 -5.90
C VAL A 124 3.04 -10.51 -4.75
N THR A 125 1.77 -10.13 -4.62
CA THR A 125 0.89 -10.67 -3.58
C THR A 125 0.61 -12.15 -3.82
N LYS A 126 0.18 -12.89 -2.78
CA LYS A 126 -0.20 -14.32 -2.90
C LYS A 126 -1.28 -14.59 -3.97
N ASN A 127 -2.07 -13.56 -4.30
CA ASN A 127 -3.11 -13.60 -5.32
C ASN A 127 -2.58 -13.27 -6.73
N GLY A 128 -1.25 -13.22 -6.93
CA GLY A 128 -0.61 -12.98 -8.22
C GLY A 128 -0.65 -11.54 -8.74
N ARG A 129 -1.07 -10.57 -7.92
CA ARG A 129 -1.15 -9.16 -8.32
C ARG A 129 0.08 -8.40 -7.88
N ASN A 130 0.61 -7.56 -8.77
CA ASN A 130 1.73 -6.67 -8.49
C ASN A 130 1.30 -5.54 -7.56
N ALA A 131 2.09 -5.32 -6.52
CA ALA A 131 1.87 -4.26 -5.55
C ALA A 131 3.21 -3.64 -5.12
N MET A 132 3.13 -2.44 -4.59
CA MET A 132 4.20 -1.78 -3.85
C MET A 132 3.83 -1.87 -2.37
N GLU A 133 4.74 -2.41 -1.57
CA GLU A 133 4.69 -2.42 -0.11
C GLU A 133 5.60 -1.32 0.43
N GLY A 134 5.24 -0.71 1.55
CA GLY A 134 6.10 0.24 2.27
C GLY A 134 5.62 0.46 3.69
N VAL A 135 6.16 1.45 4.37
CA VAL A 135 5.84 1.76 5.78
C VAL A 135 5.32 3.19 5.91
N CYS A 136 4.30 3.38 6.76
CA CYS A 136 3.78 4.71 7.08
C CYS A 136 4.75 5.48 8.01
N PRO A 137 5.15 6.72 7.68
CA PRO A 137 6.07 7.52 8.50
C PRO A 137 5.51 7.95 9.86
N VAL A 138 4.19 7.91 10.04
CA VAL A 138 3.51 8.44 11.25
C VAL A 138 3.13 7.33 12.23
N CYS A 139 2.59 6.22 11.71
CA CYS A 139 2.05 5.13 12.55
C CYS A 139 2.75 3.79 12.32
N ASN A 140 3.83 3.77 11.54
CA ASN A 140 4.69 2.61 11.25
C ASN A 140 3.95 1.36 10.74
N THR A 141 2.72 1.53 10.27
CA THR A 141 1.91 0.45 9.70
C THR A 141 2.34 0.20 8.25
N ARG A 142 2.29 -1.06 7.83
CA ARG A 142 2.57 -1.44 6.44
C ARG A 142 1.52 -0.88 5.50
N LEU A 143 1.98 -0.26 4.43
CA LEU A 143 1.19 0.33 3.36
C LEU A 143 1.29 -0.53 2.12
N PHE A 144 0.18 -0.67 1.40
CA PHE A 144 0.13 -1.41 0.14
C PHE A 144 -0.54 -0.57 -0.94
N ARG A 145 0.05 -0.55 -2.14
CA ARG A 145 -0.53 0.06 -3.34
C ARG A 145 -0.45 -0.93 -4.49
N PHE A 146 -1.59 -1.31 -5.07
CA PHE A 146 -1.59 -2.11 -6.29
C PHE A 146 -1.11 -1.29 -7.47
N VAL A 147 -0.19 -1.87 -8.25
CA VAL A 147 0.33 -1.28 -9.49
C VAL A 147 -0.04 -2.18 -10.66
N ALA A 148 -0.25 -1.60 -11.84
CA ALA A 148 -0.45 -2.38 -13.04
C ALA A 148 0.83 -3.19 -13.32
N ALA A 149 0.68 -4.46 -13.68
CA ALA A 149 1.80 -5.23 -14.20
C ALA A 149 2.23 -4.61 -15.53
N LYS A 150 3.52 -4.30 -15.66
CA LYS A 150 4.14 -3.85 -16.90
C LYS A 150 4.70 -5.07 -17.63
#